data_AF-A0A9D2LDV7-F1
#
_entry.id   AF-A0A9D2LDV7-F1
#
_cell.length_a   1.000
_cell.length_b   1.000
_cell.length_c   1.000
_cell.angle_alpha   90.00
_cell.angle_beta   90.00
_cell.angle_gamma   90.00
#
_symmetry.space_group_name_H-M   'P 1'
#
loop_
_entity.id
_entity.type
_entity.pdbx_description
1 polymer ?
#
loop_
_entity_poly.entity_id
_entity_poly.type
_entity_poly.pdbx_seq_one_letter_code
_entity_poly.pdbx_strand_id
1 'polypeptide(L)'
;MTASPPGPPQPPGGGRPPGDGPHGTPGGPGYAGPAGPSGPSGGIGASAPGPGGGGATVSALLNGATRHGLLGQKRIRHPWELPLLYTGIALAILAYLAWAALIFFTVVLQFTEGEATVENFWRALSILPFLIQLAVVLPLTPIAVWWLRAVMYARMRATAVRMSPTQFPEGYRMVVEAAEKFGMRKAPDAYVMMGSGSVNAFAVGHGFRRYVVIHSDMFEVGGHSRDPEALRFVIGHEVGHLAAGHVSYFRLVFTNLLSLLPILGPALSRAQEYTADNFGYTFAPGGAPGVMGVLSGGKYLNAEVNVNELADRAATDPSLFVHWVNWTSSHPVVTWRAHALRDRSKPGSMWIRPGGALYRSPLPPGHVWSTQYPSPADALSMLDAAARNRPVGAEGQFGRFTGADYSARPSMRQIQLAEPLLSQRTSYVIPPGPYRDDARGQMPGAAINPFAGTGQRPPQPPPPMP
;
A
#
# COMPACT_ATOMS: atom_id res chain seq x y z
N MET A 1 5.60 11.74 0.92
CA MET A 1 5.01 11.72 2.28
C MET A 1 5.18 10.31 2.84
N THR A 2 6.22 10.11 3.63
CA THR A 2 6.52 8.86 4.32
C THR A 2 6.23 9.07 5.79
N ALA A 3 5.40 8.23 6.39
CA ALA A 3 5.26 8.20 7.84
C ALA A 3 5.57 6.79 8.32
N SER A 4 6.75 6.64 8.94
CA SER A 4 6.93 5.67 10.02
C SER A 4 5.85 5.92 11.09
N PRO A 5 5.42 4.91 11.86
CA PRO A 5 4.43 5.11 12.91
C PRO A 5 4.91 6.15 13.93
N PRO A 6 4.07 7.11 14.37
CA PRO A 6 4.45 8.08 15.38
C PRO A 6 4.68 7.39 16.73
N GLY A 7 5.64 7.91 17.50
CA GLY A 7 5.87 7.54 18.89
C GLY A 7 4.69 7.92 19.80
N PRO A 8 4.63 7.40 21.04
CA PRO A 8 3.52 7.66 21.96
C PRO A 8 3.45 9.15 22.38
N PRO A 9 2.24 9.68 22.66
CA PRO A 9 2.08 11.05 23.16
C PRO A 9 2.66 11.19 24.58
N GLN A 10 3.32 12.33 24.84
CA GLN A 10 3.72 12.71 26.19
C GLN A 10 2.50 13.14 27.02
N PRO A 11 2.46 12.85 28.33
CA PRO A 11 1.39 13.32 29.20
C PRO A 11 1.47 14.86 29.37
N PRO A 12 0.33 15.56 29.48
CA PRO A 12 0.33 17.00 29.70
C PRO A 12 0.92 17.33 31.09
N GLY A 13 1.94 18.18 31.10
CA GLY A 13 2.51 18.74 32.32
C GLY A 13 1.47 19.54 33.10
N GLY A 14 1.38 19.26 34.40
CA GLY A 14 0.49 19.95 35.33
C GLY A 14 0.89 21.41 35.50
N GLY A 15 0.12 22.30 34.88
CA GLY A 15 0.09 23.73 35.20
C GLY A 15 -1.03 23.99 36.21
N ARG A 16 -0.64 24.32 37.44
CA ARG A 16 -1.53 24.74 38.54
C ARG A 16 -2.01 26.17 38.28
N PRO A 17 -3.31 26.50 38.35
CA PRO A 17 -3.73 27.90 38.43
C PRO A 17 -3.73 28.37 39.91
N PRO A 18 -3.38 29.64 40.20
CA PRO A 18 -3.49 30.20 41.53
C PRO A 18 -4.95 30.56 41.84
N GLY A 19 -5.35 30.37 43.09
CA GLY A 19 -6.67 30.74 43.60
C GLY A 19 -6.76 32.20 44.03
N ASP A 20 -7.99 32.68 44.21
CA ASP A 20 -8.49 33.30 45.44
C ASP A 20 -10.02 33.52 45.31
N GLY A 21 -10.78 33.22 46.37
CA GLY A 21 -12.26 33.18 46.43
C GLY A 21 -12.91 34.57 46.67
N PRO A 22 -13.98 34.71 47.49
CA PRO A 22 -14.97 33.74 48.00
C PRO A 22 -16.44 34.17 47.68
N HIS A 23 -17.45 33.36 48.05
CA HIS A 23 -18.78 33.77 48.62
C HIS A 23 -19.92 32.77 48.30
N GLY A 24 -20.60 32.29 49.37
CA GLY A 24 -22.07 32.19 49.44
C GLY A 24 -22.78 30.88 49.04
N THR A 25 -23.09 30.02 50.03
CA THR A 25 -24.35 29.24 50.12
C THR A 25 -25.51 30.18 50.56
N PRO A 26 -26.83 29.81 50.55
CA PRO A 26 -27.44 28.46 50.57
C PRO A 26 -28.75 28.26 49.72
N GLY A 27 -29.27 27.01 49.67
CA GLY A 27 -30.71 26.73 49.43
C GLY A 27 -31.05 25.44 48.65
N GLY A 28 -31.60 24.43 49.33
CA GLY A 28 -32.39 23.33 48.70
C GLY A 28 -33.88 23.72 48.53
N PRO A 29 -34.86 22.80 48.27
CA PRO A 29 -34.81 21.33 48.41
C PRO A 29 -35.47 20.48 47.28
N GLY A 30 -35.19 19.16 47.30
CA GLY A 30 -36.16 18.05 47.16
C GLY A 30 -36.73 17.68 45.77
N TYR A 31 -36.58 16.41 45.37
CA TYR A 31 -37.70 15.48 45.14
C TYR A 31 -37.19 14.03 44.95
N ALA A 32 -37.92 13.09 45.55
CA ALA A 32 -37.66 11.65 45.65
C ALA A 32 -38.25 10.86 44.46
N GLY A 33 -37.69 9.68 44.19
CA GLY A 33 -38.13 8.75 43.13
C GLY A 33 -39.40 7.95 43.45
N PRO A 34 -39.66 6.87 42.70
CA PRO A 34 -39.88 5.59 43.38
C PRO A 34 -39.23 4.38 42.67
N ALA A 35 -39.18 3.28 43.43
CA ALA A 35 -38.48 2.03 43.18
C ALA A 35 -39.41 0.86 42.80
N GLY A 36 -38.83 -0.14 42.11
CA GLY A 36 -39.20 -1.57 42.16
C GLY A 36 -40.46 -2.02 41.38
N PRO A 37 -40.54 -3.30 40.94
CA PRO A 37 -40.15 -4.46 41.74
C PRO A 37 -39.29 -5.53 41.03
N SER A 38 -38.87 -6.51 41.82
CA SER A 38 -37.89 -7.58 41.59
C SER A 38 -38.50 -8.97 41.29
N GLY A 39 -37.86 -9.73 40.39
CA GLY A 39 -37.80 -11.22 40.34
C GLY A 39 -38.60 -11.93 39.21
N PRO A 40 -38.26 -13.17 38.80
CA PRO A 40 -37.24 -14.10 39.32
C PRO A 40 -36.21 -14.61 38.28
N SER A 41 -35.15 -15.23 38.81
CA SER A 41 -34.13 -16.04 38.15
C SER A 41 -34.66 -17.33 37.52
N GLY A 42 -34.22 -17.66 36.30
CA GLY A 42 -34.30 -19.02 35.74
C GLY A 42 -34.15 -19.08 34.22
N GLY A 43 -33.26 -19.94 33.73
CA GLY A 43 -33.30 -20.40 32.33
C GLY A 43 -31.98 -20.31 31.57
N ILE A 44 -31.20 -21.39 31.63
CA ILE A 44 -30.08 -21.69 30.74
C ILE A 44 -30.62 -21.76 29.30
N GLY A 45 -30.36 -20.73 28.50
CA GLY A 45 -30.71 -20.67 27.08
C GLY A 45 -29.53 -21.12 26.22
N ALA A 46 -29.66 -22.28 25.60
CA ALA A 46 -28.68 -22.95 24.77
C ALA A 46 -28.07 -22.01 23.70
N SER A 47 -26.73 -21.93 23.68
CA SER A 47 -25.97 -21.41 22.56
C SER A 47 -26.19 -22.31 21.34
N ALA A 48 -26.77 -21.75 20.28
CA ALA A 48 -26.84 -22.41 18.99
C ALA A 48 -25.42 -22.73 18.48
N PRO A 49 -25.14 -23.96 18.03
CA PRO A 49 -23.85 -24.28 17.44
C PRO A 49 -23.77 -23.64 16.06
N GLY A 50 -22.83 -22.70 15.88
CA GLY A 50 -22.44 -22.21 14.56
C GLY A 50 -21.93 -23.38 13.71
N PRO A 51 -22.11 -23.36 12.38
CA PRO A 51 -21.81 -24.51 11.54
C PRO A 51 -20.31 -24.79 11.54
N GLY A 52 -19.92 -25.85 12.23
CA GLY A 52 -18.66 -26.54 12.00
C GLY A 52 -18.73 -27.25 10.65
N GLY A 53 -17.97 -26.75 9.68
CA GLY A 53 -17.64 -27.46 8.46
C GLY A 53 -16.25 -28.07 8.58
N GLY A 54 -16.20 -29.40 8.68
CA GLY A 54 -14.96 -30.17 8.71
C GLY A 54 -14.10 -30.01 7.46
N GLY A 55 -12.79 -30.08 7.64
CA GLY A 55 -11.83 -30.05 6.54
C GLY A 55 -10.40 -30.15 7.07
N ALA A 56 -9.90 -31.39 7.13
CA ALA A 56 -8.51 -31.83 7.27
C ALA A 56 -7.57 -30.99 8.16
N THR A 57 -7.02 -31.62 9.20
CA THR A 57 -5.83 -31.21 9.94
C THR A 57 -4.58 -31.26 9.04
N VAL A 58 -4.55 -30.45 8.00
CA VAL A 58 -3.36 -30.22 7.20
C VAL A 58 -2.49 -29.26 8.00
N SER A 59 -1.33 -29.73 8.46
CA SER A 59 -0.43 -29.01 9.37
C SER A 59 -0.35 -27.52 9.04
N ALA A 60 -0.92 -26.70 9.93
CA ALA A 60 -1.00 -25.25 9.75
C ALA A 60 0.38 -24.58 9.62
N LEU A 61 1.42 -25.29 10.09
CA LEU A 61 2.83 -24.87 10.10
C LEU A 61 3.48 -24.90 8.70
N LEU A 62 3.11 -25.86 7.85
CA LEU A 62 3.77 -26.08 6.55
C LEU A 62 3.02 -25.45 5.38
N ASN A 63 1.73 -25.15 5.55
CA ASN A 63 0.95 -24.48 4.53
C ASN A 63 0.97 -22.96 4.73
N GLY A 64 1.23 -22.22 3.65
CA GLY A 64 1.31 -20.75 3.63
C GLY A 64 -0.01 -20.04 3.98
N ALA A 65 -0.12 -18.74 3.71
CA ALA A 65 -1.35 -17.99 4.00
C ALA A 65 -2.59 -18.50 3.23
N THR A 66 -2.36 -19.18 2.11
CA THR A 66 -3.38 -19.57 1.14
C THR A 66 -3.43 -21.08 0.94
N ARG A 67 -4.48 -21.55 0.26
CA ARG A 67 -4.61 -22.92 -0.24
C ARG A 67 -3.61 -23.26 -1.36
N HIS A 68 -2.83 -22.28 -1.83
CA HIS A 68 -1.84 -22.41 -2.90
C HIS A 68 -0.42 -22.73 -2.38
N GLY A 69 -0.26 -23.04 -1.08
CA GLY A 69 1.01 -23.38 -0.46
C GLY A 69 1.83 -22.16 0.00
N LEU A 70 3.10 -22.40 0.38
CA LEU A 70 3.99 -21.38 0.97
C LEU A 70 4.28 -20.19 0.05
N LEU A 71 4.45 -20.46 -1.25
CA LEU A 71 4.77 -19.46 -2.25
C LEU A 71 3.53 -18.80 -2.87
N GLY A 72 2.33 -19.15 -2.42
CA GLY A 72 1.08 -18.63 -2.96
C GLY A 72 0.96 -18.83 -4.49
N GLN A 73 0.22 -17.95 -5.16
CA GLN A 73 0.07 -18.00 -6.61
C GLN A 73 1.31 -17.42 -7.30
N LYS A 74 2.24 -18.25 -7.78
CA LYS A 74 3.50 -17.78 -8.39
C LYS A 74 3.29 -16.87 -9.61
N ARG A 75 2.24 -17.09 -10.40
CA ARG A 75 2.04 -16.40 -11.69
C ARG A 75 1.58 -14.95 -11.55
N ILE A 76 1.03 -14.57 -10.39
CA ILE A 76 0.66 -13.18 -10.07
C ILE A 76 1.85 -12.35 -9.57
N ARG A 77 2.97 -13.00 -9.22
CA ARG A 77 4.13 -12.31 -8.65
C ARG A 77 4.92 -11.57 -9.71
N HIS A 78 5.48 -10.44 -9.30
CA HIS A 78 6.46 -9.73 -10.07
C HIS A 78 7.73 -10.61 -10.27
N PRO A 79 8.32 -10.65 -11.48
CA PRO A 79 9.45 -11.56 -11.78
C PRO A 79 10.68 -11.36 -10.91
N TRP A 80 10.91 -10.14 -10.44
CA TRP A 80 12.03 -9.79 -9.57
C TRP A 80 11.80 -10.15 -8.10
N GLU A 81 10.57 -10.50 -7.71
CA GLU A 81 10.22 -10.71 -6.30
C GLU A 81 10.92 -11.97 -5.72
N LEU A 82 10.82 -13.11 -6.41
CA LEU A 82 11.42 -14.37 -5.93
C LEU A 82 12.95 -14.37 -6.03
N PRO A 83 13.60 -13.92 -7.12
CA PRO A 83 15.05 -13.80 -7.16
C PRO A 83 15.61 -12.95 -6.02
N LEU A 84 15.05 -11.76 -5.77
CA LEU A 84 15.50 -10.90 -4.67
C LEU A 84 15.22 -11.52 -3.30
N LEU A 85 14.10 -12.22 -3.14
CA LEU A 85 13.82 -12.99 -1.92
C LEU A 85 14.88 -14.07 -1.68
N TYR A 86 15.24 -14.85 -2.69
CA TYR A 86 16.27 -15.89 -2.57
C TYR A 86 17.65 -15.29 -2.29
N THR A 87 18.00 -14.16 -2.91
CA THR A 87 19.21 -13.42 -2.58
C THR A 87 19.22 -13.02 -1.11
N GLY A 88 18.11 -12.49 -0.59
CA GLY A 88 18.00 -12.14 0.83
C GLY A 88 18.17 -13.36 1.75
N ILE A 89 17.49 -14.47 1.44
CA ILE A 89 17.61 -15.73 2.20
C ILE A 89 19.05 -16.24 2.20
N ALA A 90 19.72 -16.23 1.05
CA ALA A 90 21.11 -16.66 0.95
C ALA A 90 22.05 -15.78 1.78
N LEU A 91 21.90 -14.44 1.69
CA LEU A 91 22.66 -13.51 2.52
C LEU A 91 22.44 -13.76 4.01
N ALA A 92 21.20 -14.03 4.42
CA ALA A 92 20.89 -14.34 5.81
C ALA A 92 21.53 -15.65 6.27
N ILE A 93 21.44 -16.73 5.48
CA ILE A 93 22.09 -18.00 5.81
C ILE A 93 23.60 -17.80 5.96
N LEU A 94 24.24 -17.12 5.02
CA LEU A 94 25.68 -16.86 5.08
C LEU A 94 26.06 -16.04 6.32
N ALA A 95 25.27 -15.03 6.68
CA ALA A 95 25.52 -14.24 7.88
C ALA A 95 25.39 -15.06 9.16
N TYR A 96 24.37 -15.93 9.28
CA TYR A 96 24.22 -16.81 10.44
C TYR A 96 25.32 -17.87 10.51
N LEU A 97 25.77 -18.41 9.38
CA LEU A 97 26.92 -19.33 9.35
C LEU A 97 28.22 -18.62 9.77
N ALA A 98 28.47 -17.42 9.26
CA ALA A 98 29.62 -16.60 9.65
C ALA A 98 29.57 -16.26 11.15
N TRP A 99 28.40 -15.90 11.66
CA TRP A 99 28.19 -15.67 13.09
C TRP A 99 28.44 -16.92 13.93
N ALA A 100 27.90 -18.07 13.53
CA ALA A 100 28.11 -19.33 14.26
C ALA A 100 29.59 -19.72 14.29
N ALA A 101 30.29 -19.56 13.16
CA ALA A 101 31.73 -19.77 13.08
C ALA A 101 32.49 -18.80 14.00
N LEU A 102 32.14 -17.50 13.98
CA LEU A 102 32.75 -16.48 14.84
C LEU A 102 32.61 -16.84 16.33
N ILE A 103 31.42 -17.25 16.78
CA ILE A 103 31.17 -17.67 18.16
C ILE A 103 31.92 -18.96 18.48
N PHE A 104 31.89 -19.95 17.58
CA PHE A 104 32.62 -21.20 17.76
C PHE A 104 34.12 -20.95 17.93
N PHE A 105 34.75 -20.17 17.04
CA PHE A 105 36.17 -19.81 17.14
C PHE A 105 36.47 -19.04 18.43
N THR A 106 35.60 -18.10 18.83
CA THR A 106 35.74 -17.38 20.10
C THR A 106 35.78 -18.34 21.28
N VAL A 107 34.87 -19.30 21.33
CA VAL A 107 34.80 -20.30 22.39
C VAL A 107 36.02 -21.22 22.37
N VAL A 108 36.43 -21.70 21.19
CA VAL A 108 37.62 -22.55 21.05
C VAL A 108 38.87 -21.81 21.54
N LEU A 109 39.11 -20.58 21.07
CA LEU A 109 40.25 -19.76 21.50
C LEU A 109 40.25 -19.52 23.02
N GLN A 110 39.08 -19.28 23.61
CA GLN A 110 38.95 -19.13 25.07
C GLN A 110 39.46 -20.37 25.82
N PHE A 111 39.16 -21.57 25.30
CA PHE A 111 39.56 -22.83 25.94
C PHE A 111 41.00 -23.25 25.61
N THR A 112 41.53 -22.91 24.43
CA THR A 112 42.85 -23.36 23.98
C THR A 112 43.97 -22.37 24.29
N GLU A 113 43.69 -21.06 24.22
CA GLU A 113 44.71 -20.01 24.32
C GLU A 113 44.42 -18.97 25.43
N GLY A 114 43.21 -18.99 26.00
CA GLY A 114 42.82 -18.14 27.12
C GLY A 114 42.30 -16.76 26.73
N GLU A 115 41.97 -15.97 27.76
CA GLU A 115 41.21 -14.72 27.62
C GLU A 115 41.95 -13.62 26.83
N ALA A 116 43.26 -13.49 27.00
CA ALA A 116 44.05 -12.45 26.34
C ALA A 116 44.03 -12.59 24.80
N THR A 117 44.04 -13.81 24.27
CA THR A 117 43.92 -14.06 22.83
C THR A 117 42.54 -13.66 22.32
N VAL A 118 41.48 -13.99 23.06
CA VAL A 118 40.10 -13.63 22.71
C VAL A 118 39.91 -12.12 22.69
N GLU A 119 40.42 -11.40 23.68
CA GLU A 119 40.36 -9.93 23.72
C GLU A 119 41.02 -9.32 22.49
N ASN A 120 42.22 -9.78 22.13
CA ASN A 120 42.93 -9.31 20.93
C ASN A 120 42.15 -9.62 19.64
N PHE A 121 41.54 -10.80 19.53
CA PHE A 121 40.72 -11.17 18.39
C PHE A 121 39.50 -10.24 18.22
N TRP A 122 38.73 -10.00 19.29
CA TRP A 122 37.58 -9.10 19.26
C TRP A 122 38.00 -7.64 19.05
N ARG A 123 39.16 -7.23 19.58
CA ARG A 123 39.74 -5.90 19.31
C ARG A 123 40.12 -5.75 17.84
N ALA A 124 40.66 -6.77 17.19
CA ALA A 124 40.92 -6.74 15.75
C ALA A 124 39.63 -6.61 14.93
N LEU A 125 38.57 -7.35 15.29
CA LEU A 125 37.25 -7.23 14.65
C LEU A 125 36.59 -5.86 14.88
N SER A 126 36.88 -5.22 16.02
CA SER A 126 36.33 -3.91 16.39
C SER A 126 36.75 -2.76 15.47
N ILE A 127 37.82 -2.95 14.68
CA ILE A 127 38.29 -1.99 13.66
C ILE A 127 37.16 -1.66 12.66
N LEU A 128 36.28 -2.63 12.42
CA LEU A 128 35.06 -2.45 11.66
C LEU A 128 33.87 -2.47 12.64
N PRO A 129 33.43 -1.33 13.19
CA PRO A 129 32.41 -1.28 14.25
C PRO A 129 31.09 -1.95 13.84
N PHE A 130 30.79 -1.98 12.54
CA PHE A 130 29.65 -2.71 11.98
C PHE A 130 29.68 -4.22 12.26
N LEU A 131 30.86 -4.86 12.28
CA LEU A 131 30.98 -6.31 12.49
C LEU A 131 30.58 -6.72 13.92
N ILE A 132 31.00 -5.95 14.93
CA ILE A 132 30.59 -6.19 16.32
C ILE A 132 29.09 -5.95 16.48
N GLN A 133 28.56 -4.86 15.91
CA GLN A 133 27.13 -4.60 15.92
C GLN A 133 26.35 -5.76 15.30
N LEU A 134 26.79 -6.26 14.15
CA LEU A 134 26.18 -7.42 13.50
C LEU A 134 26.26 -8.67 14.37
N ALA A 135 27.40 -8.93 15.04
CA ALA A 135 27.58 -10.07 15.91
C ALA A 135 26.60 -10.09 17.10
N VAL A 136 26.25 -8.92 17.64
CA VAL A 136 25.28 -8.80 18.74
C VAL A 136 23.84 -8.77 18.23
N VAL A 137 23.55 -8.04 17.16
CA VAL A 137 22.19 -7.78 16.69
C VAL A 137 21.61 -8.97 15.91
N LEU A 138 22.43 -9.68 15.13
CA LEU A 138 21.97 -10.78 14.28
C LEU A 138 21.21 -11.87 15.07
N PRO A 139 21.72 -12.46 16.16
CA PRO A 139 20.98 -13.48 16.92
C PRO A 139 19.72 -12.92 17.60
N LEU A 140 19.67 -11.63 17.89
CA LEU A 140 18.49 -10.98 18.50
C LEU A 140 17.41 -10.66 17.47
N THR A 141 17.75 -10.62 16.17
CA THR A 141 16.85 -10.20 15.10
C THR A 141 15.54 -10.99 15.05
N PRO A 142 15.51 -12.34 15.12
CA PRO A 142 14.26 -13.10 15.12
C PRO A 142 13.36 -12.74 16.30
N ILE A 143 13.93 -12.62 17.51
CA ILE A 143 13.21 -12.26 18.74
C ILE A 143 12.66 -10.84 18.62
N ALA A 144 13.48 -9.89 18.16
CA ALA A 144 13.08 -8.50 17.97
C ALA A 144 11.95 -8.38 16.93
N VAL A 145 12.06 -9.05 15.78
CA VAL A 145 11.01 -9.08 14.75
C VAL A 145 9.72 -9.67 15.33
N TRP A 146 9.80 -10.77 16.07
CA TRP A 146 8.63 -11.37 16.71
C TRP A 146 7.97 -10.41 17.70
N TRP A 147 8.76 -9.82 18.62
CA TRP A 147 8.31 -8.92 19.67
C TRP A 147 7.67 -7.65 19.11
N LEU A 148 8.37 -6.95 18.20
CA LEU A 148 7.87 -5.73 17.57
C LEU A 148 6.52 -5.98 16.90
N ARG A 149 6.38 -7.11 16.20
CA ARG A 149 5.11 -7.49 15.54
C ARG A 149 4.02 -7.86 16.52
N ALA A 150 4.36 -8.48 17.66
CA ALA A 150 3.42 -8.76 18.73
C ALA A 150 2.84 -7.46 19.30
N VAL A 151 3.72 -6.50 19.60
CA VAL A 151 3.35 -5.17 20.13
C VAL A 151 2.51 -4.41 19.11
N MET A 152 2.87 -4.42 17.81
CA MET A 152 2.06 -3.79 16.77
C MET A 152 0.65 -4.38 16.72
N TYR A 153 0.51 -5.71 16.76
CA TYR A 153 -0.81 -6.36 16.75
C TYR A 153 -1.61 -6.03 18.01
N ALA A 154 -0.97 -6.05 19.19
CA ALA A 154 -1.61 -5.67 20.44
C ALA A 154 -2.08 -4.21 20.42
N ARG A 155 -1.26 -3.29 19.90
CA ARG A 155 -1.64 -1.87 19.72
C ARG A 155 -2.87 -1.73 18.83
N MET A 156 -2.92 -2.39 17.68
CA MET A 156 -4.10 -2.31 16.80
C MET A 156 -5.37 -2.78 17.50
N ARG A 157 -5.30 -3.88 18.25
CA ARG A 157 -6.44 -4.38 19.02
C ARG A 157 -6.87 -3.43 20.15
N ALA A 158 -5.94 -2.66 20.70
CA ALA A 158 -6.21 -1.74 21.80
C ALA A 158 -6.68 -0.35 21.34
N THR A 159 -6.28 0.11 20.15
CA THR A 159 -6.45 1.51 19.73
C THR A 159 -7.20 1.70 18.41
N ALA A 160 -7.48 0.64 17.65
CA ALA A 160 -8.18 0.73 16.37
C ALA A 160 -9.55 0.02 16.43
N VAL A 161 -10.46 0.40 15.53
CA VAL A 161 -11.81 -0.16 15.50
C VAL A 161 -11.83 -1.40 14.60
N ARG A 162 -12.15 -2.56 15.15
CA ARG A 162 -12.20 -3.82 14.39
C ARG A 162 -13.41 -3.86 13.46
N MET A 163 -13.20 -4.18 12.19
CA MET A 163 -14.29 -4.45 11.25
C MET A 163 -14.93 -5.82 11.52
N SER A 164 -16.23 -5.92 11.35
CA SER A 164 -17.05 -7.12 11.56
C SER A 164 -18.36 -7.04 10.78
N PRO A 165 -19.20 -8.09 10.77
CA PRO A 165 -20.56 -8.01 10.23
C PRO A 165 -21.46 -6.94 10.87
N THR A 166 -21.12 -6.46 12.07
CA THR A 166 -21.89 -5.44 12.80
C THR A 166 -21.20 -4.09 12.86
N GLN A 167 -19.94 -3.98 12.42
CA GLN A 167 -19.14 -2.76 12.50
C GLN A 167 -18.30 -2.61 11.22
N PHE A 168 -18.58 -1.56 10.43
CA PHE A 168 -18.06 -1.42 9.06
C PHE A 168 -18.32 -2.64 8.16
N PRO A 169 -19.57 -3.13 8.04
CA PRO A 169 -19.89 -4.36 7.30
C PRO A 169 -19.51 -4.29 5.81
N GLU A 170 -19.58 -3.11 5.20
CA GLU A 170 -19.19 -2.89 3.80
C GLU A 170 -17.69 -3.12 3.58
N GLY A 171 -16.84 -2.48 4.38
CA GLY A 171 -15.39 -2.68 4.35
C GLY A 171 -15.00 -4.11 4.73
N TYR A 172 -15.66 -4.69 5.73
CA TYR A 172 -15.45 -6.09 6.12
C TYR A 172 -15.76 -7.05 4.97
N ARG A 173 -16.87 -6.83 4.23
CA ARG A 173 -17.23 -7.62 3.07
C ARG A 173 -16.14 -7.58 2.00
N MET A 174 -15.62 -6.40 1.67
CA MET A 174 -14.53 -6.25 0.68
C MET A 174 -13.28 -7.06 1.08
N VAL A 175 -12.92 -7.07 2.37
CA VAL A 175 -11.79 -7.87 2.89
C VAL A 175 -12.05 -9.37 2.73
N VAL A 176 -13.25 -9.82 3.07
CA VAL A 176 -13.64 -11.24 2.99
C VAL A 176 -13.67 -11.71 1.53
N GLU A 177 -14.27 -10.93 0.63
CA GLU A 177 -14.31 -11.23 -0.81
C GLU A 177 -12.89 -11.28 -1.41
N ALA A 178 -12.01 -10.36 -1.05
CA ALA A 178 -10.61 -10.40 -1.48
C ALA A 178 -9.88 -11.65 -0.95
N ALA A 179 -10.07 -11.97 0.33
CA ALA A 179 -9.46 -13.14 0.96
C ALA A 179 -9.94 -14.44 0.31
N GLU A 180 -11.23 -14.55 -0.01
CA GLU A 180 -11.81 -15.68 -0.73
C GLU A 180 -11.21 -15.79 -2.14
N LYS A 181 -11.20 -14.69 -2.90
CA LYS A 181 -10.66 -14.64 -4.27
C LYS A 181 -9.21 -15.12 -4.33
N PHE A 182 -8.38 -14.70 -3.37
CA PHE A 182 -6.96 -15.05 -3.33
C PHE A 182 -6.70 -16.42 -2.67
N GLY A 183 -7.77 -17.15 -2.29
CA GLY A 183 -7.69 -18.48 -1.71
C GLY A 183 -7.06 -18.49 -0.32
N MET A 184 -7.21 -17.42 0.46
CA MET A 184 -6.79 -17.41 1.85
C MET A 184 -7.54 -18.49 2.64
N ARG A 185 -6.83 -19.17 3.55
CA ARG A 185 -7.42 -20.25 4.35
C ARG A 185 -8.35 -19.73 5.46
N LYS A 186 -8.17 -18.48 5.86
CA LYS A 186 -8.94 -17.77 6.88
C LYS A 186 -9.06 -16.32 6.46
N ALA A 187 -10.24 -15.72 6.66
CA ALA A 187 -10.39 -14.28 6.55
C ALA A 187 -9.44 -13.58 7.55
N PRO A 188 -8.67 -12.57 7.12
CA PRO A 188 -7.82 -11.82 8.04
C PRO A 188 -8.67 -10.92 8.95
N ASP A 189 -8.11 -10.53 10.10
CA ASP A 189 -8.70 -9.42 10.86
C ASP A 189 -8.56 -8.13 10.05
N ALA A 190 -9.49 -7.19 10.22
CA ALA A 190 -9.40 -5.88 9.60
C ALA A 190 -9.72 -4.79 10.62
N TYR A 191 -8.99 -3.67 10.57
CA TYR A 191 -9.12 -2.57 11.50
C TYR A 191 -9.22 -1.23 10.76
N VAL A 192 -10.04 -0.33 11.29
CA VAL A 192 -10.06 1.09 10.91
C VAL A 192 -9.23 1.87 11.92
N MET A 193 -8.25 2.63 11.43
CA MET A 193 -7.43 3.54 12.24
C MET A 193 -7.69 4.99 11.82
N MET A 194 -7.64 5.93 12.76
CA MET A 194 -7.69 7.35 12.43
C MET A 194 -6.49 7.74 11.56
N GLY A 195 -6.74 8.29 10.37
CA GLY A 195 -5.68 8.70 9.45
C GLY A 195 -5.21 10.15 9.61
N SER A 196 -6.01 11.00 10.26
CA SER A 196 -5.70 12.43 10.50
C SER A 196 -5.25 13.19 9.25
N GLY A 197 -5.92 12.95 8.11
CA GLY A 197 -5.55 13.57 6.83
C GLY A 197 -4.63 12.72 5.95
N SER A 198 -4.06 11.63 6.49
CA SER A 198 -3.21 10.70 5.75
C SER A 198 -4.02 9.53 5.18
N VAL A 199 -4.02 9.42 3.86
CA VAL A 199 -4.61 8.28 3.14
C VAL A 199 -3.59 7.14 3.11
N ASN A 200 -3.86 6.08 3.89
CA ASN A 200 -2.95 4.94 4.00
C ASN A 200 -3.72 3.63 4.30
N ALA A 201 -3.09 2.52 3.98
CA ALA A 201 -3.49 1.18 4.34
C ALA A 201 -2.24 0.32 4.45
N PHE A 202 -2.26 -0.70 5.31
CA PHE A 202 -1.14 -1.62 5.41
C PHE A 202 -1.54 -3.01 5.93
N ALA A 203 -0.83 -4.02 5.44
CA ALA A 203 -0.96 -5.41 5.86
C ALA A 203 0.13 -5.80 6.88
N VAL A 204 -0.26 -6.58 7.88
CA VAL A 204 0.65 -7.08 8.91
C VAL A 204 0.36 -8.56 9.22
N GLY A 205 1.42 -9.28 9.55
CA GLY A 205 1.38 -10.63 10.08
C GLY A 205 2.16 -10.71 11.38
N HIS A 206 1.61 -11.46 12.35
CA HIS A 206 2.29 -11.85 13.57
C HIS A 206 2.03 -13.34 13.83
N GLY A 207 3.08 -14.17 13.82
CA GLY A 207 2.94 -15.62 13.83
C GLY A 207 2.02 -16.10 12.69
N PHE A 208 0.92 -16.77 13.05
CA PHE A 208 -0.10 -17.25 12.10
C PHE A 208 -1.27 -16.27 11.92
N ARG A 209 -1.33 -15.17 12.67
CA ARG A 209 -2.37 -14.15 12.56
C ARG A 209 -2.01 -13.16 11.46
N ARG A 210 -3.01 -12.76 10.70
CA ARG A 210 -2.90 -11.85 9.56
C ARG A 210 -3.99 -10.80 9.69
N TYR A 211 -3.63 -9.55 9.48
CA TYR A 211 -4.59 -8.47 9.56
C TYR A 211 -4.23 -7.34 8.60
N VAL A 212 -5.26 -6.59 8.23
CA VAL A 212 -5.12 -5.36 7.45
C VAL A 212 -5.59 -4.17 8.31
N VAL A 213 -4.97 -3.02 8.10
CA VAL A 213 -5.35 -1.77 8.74
C VAL A 213 -5.60 -0.75 7.65
N ILE A 214 -6.76 -0.13 7.68
CA ILE A 214 -7.17 0.88 6.70
C ILE A 214 -7.40 2.19 7.45
N HIS A 215 -6.79 3.28 6.99
CA HIS A 215 -7.02 4.60 7.59
C HIS A 215 -8.43 5.11 7.25
N SER A 216 -9.03 5.86 8.18
CA SER A 216 -10.36 6.47 8.03
C SER A 216 -10.47 7.33 6.76
N ASP A 217 -9.42 8.06 6.41
CA ASP A 217 -9.36 8.90 5.22
C ASP A 217 -9.51 8.10 3.91
N MET A 218 -9.14 6.80 3.91
CA MET A 218 -9.36 5.92 2.75
C MET A 218 -10.85 5.58 2.58
N PHE A 219 -11.61 5.45 3.66
CA PHE A 219 -13.07 5.30 3.60
C PHE A 219 -13.78 6.60 3.22
N GLU A 220 -13.21 7.74 3.58
CA GLU A 220 -13.74 9.03 3.14
C GLU A 220 -13.60 9.20 1.63
N VAL A 221 -12.46 8.79 1.07
CA VAL A 221 -12.16 8.91 -0.36
C VAL A 221 -12.79 7.80 -1.20
N GLY A 222 -12.81 6.57 -0.69
CA GLY A 222 -13.33 5.40 -1.40
C GLY A 222 -14.64 4.86 -0.84
N GLY A 223 -15.38 5.67 -0.07
CA GLY A 223 -16.72 5.31 0.38
C GLY A 223 -17.72 5.25 -0.78
N HIS A 224 -18.91 4.69 -0.52
CA HIS A 224 -19.95 4.49 -1.54
C HIS A 224 -20.32 5.76 -2.32
N SER A 225 -20.24 6.93 -1.68
CA SER A 225 -20.53 8.24 -2.27
C SER A 225 -19.37 8.86 -3.06
N ARG A 226 -18.18 8.24 -3.09
CA ARG A 226 -17.00 8.72 -3.82
C ARG A 226 -16.49 7.68 -4.82
N ASP A 227 -15.50 6.85 -4.45
CA ASP A 227 -14.92 5.83 -5.34
C ASP A 227 -14.78 4.46 -4.65
N PRO A 228 -15.88 3.69 -4.52
CA PRO A 228 -15.85 2.36 -3.89
C PRO A 228 -14.92 1.36 -4.55
N GLU A 229 -14.69 1.50 -5.87
CA GLU A 229 -13.76 0.62 -6.60
C GLU A 229 -12.30 0.89 -6.20
N ALA A 230 -11.93 2.15 -5.94
CA ALA A 230 -10.59 2.48 -5.42
C ALA A 230 -10.35 1.86 -4.03
N LEU A 231 -11.34 1.93 -3.13
CA LEU A 231 -11.24 1.26 -1.82
C LEU A 231 -11.13 -0.26 -1.96
N ARG A 232 -11.94 -0.87 -2.83
CA ARG A 232 -11.81 -2.30 -3.15
C ARG A 232 -10.43 -2.63 -3.66
N PHE A 233 -9.86 -1.83 -4.57
CA PHE A 233 -8.50 -2.05 -5.08
C PHE A 233 -7.47 -2.03 -3.96
N VAL A 234 -7.50 -1.02 -3.08
CA VAL A 234 -6.57 -0.91 -1.94
C VAL A 234 -6.71 -2.10 -1.00
N ILE A 235 -7.93 -2.50 -0.64
CA ILE A 235 -8.16 -3.68 0.19
C ILE A 235 -7.61 -4.94 -0.50
N GLY A 236 -7.87 -5.10 -1.80
CA GLY A 236 -7.31 -6.19 -2.60
C GLY A 236 -5.78 -6.19 -2.62
N HIS A 237 -5.15 -5.02 -2.69
CA HIS A 237 -3.70 -4.86 -2.61
C HIS A 237 -3.16 -5.30 -1.24
N GLU A 238 -3.75 -4.82 -0.13
CA GLU A 238 -3.33 -5.19 1.23
C GLU A 238 -3.54 -6.68 1.53
N VAL A 239 -4.71 -7.22 1.19
CA VAL A 239 -4.98 -8.66 1.32
C VAL A 239 -4.05 -9.45 0.39
N GLY A 240 -3.66 -8.88 -0.75
CA GLY A 240 -2.62 -9.39 -1.64
C GLY A 240 -1.27 -9.58 -0.95
N HIS A 241 -0.79 -8.62 -0.14
CA HIS A 241 0.42 -8.79 0.67
C HIS A 241 0.32 -9.99 1.63
N LEU A 242 -0.86 -10.22 2.21
CA LEU A 242 -1.11 -11.37 3.08
C LEU A 242 -1.07 -12.69 2.28
N ALA A 243 -1.77 -12.73 1.14
CA ALA A 243 -1.86 -13.90 0.27
C ALA A 243 -0.50 -14.27 -0.34
N ALA A 244 0.29 -13.27 -0.70
CA ALA A 244 1.65 -13.40 -1.22
C ALA A 244 2.70 -13.67 -0.13
N GLY A 245 2.31 -13.68 1.15
CA GLY A 245 3.21 -13.97 2.26
C GLY A 245 4.29 -12.91 2.50
N HIS A 246 4.11 -11.69 1.97
CA HIS A 246 5.06 -10.57 2.12
C HIS A 246 5.31 -10.23 3.59
N VAL A 247 4.28 -10.41 4.42
CA VAL A 247 4.30 -10.09 5.85
C VAL A 247 4.60 -11.30 6.75
N SER A 248 5.00 -12.44 6.16
CA SER A 248 5.28 -13.66 6.93
C SER A 248 6.54 -13.51 7.77
N TYR A 249 6.50 -14.07 8.98
CA TYR A 249 7.59 -13.96 9.96
C TYR A 249 8.94 -14.40 9.38
N PHE A 250 9.02 -15.62 8.82
CA PHE A 250 10.26 -16.14 8.26
C PHE A 250 10.78 -15.29 7.10
N ARG A 251 9.89 -14.80 6.23
CA ARG A 251 10.30 -13.91 5.14
C ARG A 251 10.97 -12.65 5.70
N LEU A 252 10.36 -12.00 6.69
CA LEU A 252 10.92 -10.79 7.30
C LEU A 252 12.27 -11.05 7.98
N VAL A 253 12.42 -12.18 8.68
CA VAL A 253 13.68 -12.56 9.33
C VAL A 253 14.78 -12.78 8.28
N PHE A 254 14.48 -13.53 7.21
CA PHE A 254 15.48 -13.88 6.21
C PHE A 254 15.75 -12.76 5.18
N THR A 255 14.92 -11.71 5.11
CA THR A 255 15.18 -10.56 4.21
C THR A 255 15.67 -9.32 4.95
N ASN A 256 15.86 -9.37 6.27
CA ASN A 256 16.27 -8.22 7.06
C ASN A 256 17.63 -7.66 6.60
N LEU A 257 18.62 -8.51 6.36
CA LEU A 257 19.95 -8.08 5.91
C LEU A 257 19.94 -7.47 4.51
N LEU A 258 19.15 -8.05 3.58
CA LEU A 258 18.96 -7.44 2.26
C LEU A 258 18.34 -6.03 2.38
N SER A 259 17.45 -5.84 3.37
CA SER A 259 16.79 -4.56 3.62
C SER A 259 17.74 -3.46 4.10
N LEU A 260 18.92 -3.82 4.60
CA LEU A 260 19.98 -2.88 4.97
C LEU A 260 20.79 -2.39 3.76
N LEU A 261 20.78 -3.15 2.65
CA LEU A 261 21.52 -2.78 1.46
C LEU A 261 20.80 -1.66 0.69
N PRO A 262 21.47 -0.54 0.40
CA PRO A 262 20.88 0.50 -0.43
C PRO A 262 20.52 -0.10 -1.79
N ILE A 263 19.43 0.36 -2.39
CA ILE A 263 18.89 -0.11 -3.68
C ILE A 263 18.27 -1.51 -3.62
N LEU A 264 18.97 -2.55 -3.13
CA LEU A 264 18.46 -3.93 -3.15
C LEU A 264 17.32 -4.17 -2.15
N GLY A 265 17.43 -3.62 -0.93
CA GLY A 265 16.35 -3.65 0.05
C GLY A 265 15.08 -2.99 -0.50
N PRO A 266 15.15 -1.72 -0.93
CA PRO A 266 14.05 -1.04 -1.62
C PRO A 266 13.56 -1.79 -2.86
N ALA A 267 14.43 -2.42 -3.65
CA ALA A 267 14.01 -3.19 -4.82
C ALA A 267 13.16 -4.41 -4.46
N LEU A 268 13.49 -5.15 -3.39
CA LEU A 268 12.64 -6.25 -2.94
C LEU A 268 11.27 -5.71 -2.50
N SER A 269 11.25 -4.57 -1.81
CA SER A 269 10.01 -3.89 -1.42
C SER A 269 9.18 -3.49 -2.66
N ARG A 270 9.76 -2.80 -3.66
CA ARG A 270 9.06 -2.42 -4.89
C ARG A 270 8.53 -3.62 -5.69
N ALA A 271 9.28 -4.72 -5.75
CA ALA A 271 8.79 -5.93 -6.41
C ALA A 271 7.58 -6.52 -5.69
N GLN A 272 7.54 -6.45 -4.35
CA GLN A 272 6.38 -6.87 -3.55
C GLN A 272 5.18 -5.95 -3.75
N GLU A 273 5.39 -4.65 -3.86
CA GLU A 273 4.34 -3.68 -4.20
C GLU A 273 3.73 -3.95 -5.57
N TYR A 274 4.54 -4.21 -6.61
CA TYR A 274 4.01 -4.59 -7.92
C TYR A 274 3.25 -5.91 -7.89
N THR A 275 3.68 -6.89 -7.09
CA THR A 275 2.90 -8.12 -6.86
C THR A 275 1.56 -7.78 -6.20
N ALA A 276 1.53 -6.92 -5.19
CA ALA A 276 0.30 -6.52 -4.50
C ALA A 276 -0.62 -5.69 -5.41
N ASP A 277 -0.07 -4.86 -6.30
CA ASP A 277 -0.81 -4.20 -7.38
C ASP A 277 -1.47 -5.19 -8.32
N ASN A 278 -0.80 -6.31 -8.63
CA ASN A 278 -1.42 -7.37 -9.43
C ASN A 278 -2.63 -7.97 -8.69
N PHE A 279 -2.55 -8.20 -7.38
CA PHE A 279 -3.69 -8.65 -6.57
C PHE A 279 -4.83 -7.60 -6.55
N GLY A 280 -4.52 -6.33 -6.24
CA GLY A 280 -5.50 -5.23 -6.26
C GLY A 280 -6.20 -5.10 -7.61
N TYR A 281 -5.43 -5.17 -8.70
CA TYR A 281 -5.95 -5.10 -10.06
C TYR A 281 -6.84 -6.29 -10.42
N THR A 282 -6.47 -7.52 -10.01
CA THR A 282 -7.37 -8.67 -10.23
C THR A 282 -8.68 -8.53 -9.48
N PHE A 283 -8.66 -7.93 -8.28
CA PHE A 283 -9.84 -7.81 -7.44
C PHE A 283 -10.79 -6.70 -7.89
N ALA A 284 -10.27 -5.52 -8.21
CA ALA A 284 -11.05 -4.34 -8.62
C ALA A 284 -10.30 -3.50 -9.66
N PRO A 285 -10.22 -3.95 -10.93
CA PRO A 285 -9.43 -3.25 -11.96
C PRO A 285 -9.91 -1.81 -12.20
N GLY A 286 -11.22 -1.56 -12.11
CA GLY A 286 -11.82 -0.24 -12.24
C GLY A 286 -11.38 0.78 -11.16
N GLY A 287 -10.83 0.30 -10.05
CA GLY A 287 -10.29 1.14 -8.97
C GLY A 287 -8.89 1.68 -9.24
N ALA A 288 -8.14 1.10 -10.19
CA ALA A 288 -6.74 1.47 -10.43
C ALA A 288 -6.52 2.96 -10.73
N PRO A 289 -7.31 3.62 -11.60
CA PRO A 289 -7.12 5.05 -11.86
C PRO A 289 -7.49 5.89 -10.62
N GLY A 290 -8.45 5.45 -9.81
CA GLY A 290 -8.87 6.13 -8.59
C GLY A 290 -7.75 6.13 -7.57
N VAL A 291 -7.17 4.95 -7.32
CA VAL A 291 -6.01 4.81 -6.44
C VAL A 291 -4.82 5.65 -6.92
N MET A 292 -4.54 5.68 -8.22
CA MET A 292 -3.45 6.52 -8.73
C MET A 292 -3.73 8.00 -8.53
N GLY A 293 -4.97 8.47 -8.75
CA GLY A 293 -5.36 9.83 -8.44
C GLY A 293 -5.20 10.19 -6.96
N VAL A 294 -5.54 9.26 -6.07
CA VAL A 294 -5.43 9.46 -4.61
C VAL A 294 -3.99 9.47 -4.13
N LEU A 295 -3.14 8.58 -4.65
CA LEU A 295 -1.73 8.54 -4.30
C LEU A 295 -0.95 9.76 -4.79
N SER A 296 -1.36 10.39 -5.90
CA SER A 296 -0.71 11.59 -6.44
C SER A 296 -1.32 12.91 -5.95
N GLY A 297 -2.66 13.00 -5.90
CA GLY A 297 -3.40 14.22 -5.58
C GLY A 297 -3.99 14.27 -4.17
N GLY A 298 -3.87 13.19 -3.39
CA GLY A 298 -4.42 13.09 -2.05
C GLY A 298 -5.95 13.08 -2.02
N LYS A 299 -6.51 13.22 -0.82
CA LYS A 299 -7.96 13.07 -0.62
C LYS A 299 -8.85 14.14 -1.26
N TYR A 300 -8.28 15.32 -1.54
CA TYR A 300 -9.04 16.46 -2.06
C TYR A 300 -8.83 16.72 -3.55
N LEU A 301 -7.63 16.45 -4.10
CA LEU A 301 -7.31 16.75 -5.51
C LEU A 301 -7.29 15.51 -6.40
N ASN A 302 -7.54 14.31 -5.87
CA ASN A 302 -7.51 13.07 -6.67
C ASN A 302 -8.39 13.14 -7.92
N ALA A 303 -9.55 13.80 -7.83
CA ALA A 303 -10.48 13.91 -8.94
C ALA A 303 -9.93 14.71 -10.13
N GLU A 304 -8.94 15.58 -9.88
CA GLU A 304 -8.34 16.45 -10.90
C GLU A 304 -7.10 15.83 -11.54
N VAL A 305 -6.65 14.67 -11.07
CA VAL A 305 -5.45 14.01 -11.59
C VAL A 305 -5.80 13.27 -12.88
N ASN A 306 -5.33 13.78 -14.03
CA ASN A 306 -5.34 12.99 -15.25
C ASN A 306 -4.31 11.85 -15.14
N VAL A 307 -4.78 10.61 -15.02
CA VAL A 307 -3.90 9.46 -14.78
C VAL A 307 -3.20 8.97 -16.05
N ASN A 308 -3.70 9.33 -17.24
CA ASN A 308 -3.01 9.05 -18.49
C ASN A 308 -1.76 9.93 -18.62
N GLU A 309 -1.90 11.21 -18.32
CA GLU A 309 -0.78 12.15 -18.28
C GLU A 309 0.24 11.75 -17.21
N LEU A 310 -0.23 11.37 -16.01
CA LEU A 310 0.62 10.86 -14.93
C LEU A 310 1.44 9.63 -15.35
N ALA A 311 0.81 8.66 -16.03
CA ALA A 311 1.46 7.46 -16.51
C ALA A 311 2.46 7.75 -17.64
N ASP A 312 2.15 8.69 -18.54
CA ASP A 312 3.04 9.06 -19.66
C ASP A 312 4.34 9.70 -19.19
N ARG A 313 4.34 10.40 -18.04
CA ARG A 313 5.58 10.93 -17.43
C ARG A 313 6.61 9.85 -17.13
N ALA A 314 6.20 8.61 -16.85
CA ALA A 314 7.14 7.51 -16.65
C ALA A 314 7.93 7.20 -17.92
N ALA A 315 7.30 7.30 -19.08
CA ALA A 315 7.89 6.97 -20.37
C ALA A 315 8.59 8.15 -21.06
N THR A 316 8.48 9.37 -20.53
CA THR A 316 9.05 10.58 -21.15
C THR A 316 10.16 11.24 -20.33
N ASP A 317 10.40 10.81 -19.09
CA ASP A 317 11.48 11.34 -18.24
C ASP A 317 12.66 10.36 -18.08
N PRO A 318 13.72 10.46 -18.92
CA PRO A 318 14.95 9.67 -18.83
C PRO A 318 15.92 10.13 -17.73
N SER A 319 15.59 11.12 -16.89
CA SER A 319 16.53 11.68 -15.91
C SER A 319 17.17 10.63 -15.01
N LEU A 320 18.49 10.70 -14.84
CA LEU A 320 19.22 9.88 -13.87
C LEU A 320 18.68 10.06 -12.45
N PHE A 321 18.29 11.27 -12.07
CA PHE A 321 17.77 11.57 -10.74
C PHE A 321 16.39 10.94 -10.50
N VAL A 322 15.55 10.84 -11.53
CA VAL A 322 14.28 10.09 -11.44
C VAL A 322 14.55 8.61 -11.21
N HIS A 323 15.55 8.04 -11.91
CA HIS A 323 15.98 6.66 -11.68
C HIS A 323 16.53 6.46 -10.26
N TRP A 324 17.33 7.40 -9.76
CA TRP A 324 17.86 7.37 -8.39
C TRP A 324 16.75 7.39 -7.33
N VAL A 325 15.76 8.26 -7.50
CA VAL A 325 14.56 8.28 -6.64
C VAL A 325 13.84 6.94 -6.70
N ASN A 326 13.65 6.36 -7.88
CA ASN A 326 13.04 5.03 -8.00
C ASN A 326 13.89 3.95 -7.31
N TRP A 327 15.21 3.91 -7.51
CA TRP A 327 16.09 2.89 -6.94
C TRP A 327 16.09 2.88 -5.42
N THR A 328 15.97 4.05 -4.80
CA THR A 328 16.00 4.22 -3.34
C THR A 328 14.61 4.19 -2.69
N SER A 329 13.53 4.26 -3.47
CA SER A 329 12.16 4.22 -2.96
C SER A 329 11.73 2.80 -2.61
N SER A 330 11.07 2.61 -1.45
CA SER A 330 10.49 1.32 -1.05
C SER A 330 9.23 0.96 -1.83
N HIS A 331 8.57 1.95 -2.44
CA HIS A 331 7.40 1.77 -3.29
C HIS A 331 7.73 2.22 -4.71
N PRO A 332 7.10 1.63 -5.75
CA PRO A 332 7.19 2.14 -7.11
C PRO A 332 6.81 3.62 -7.13
N VAL A 333 7.63 4.45 -7.78
CA VAL A 333 7.31 5.87 -7.94
C VAL A 333 5.98 6.01 -8.67
N VAL A 334 5.18 6.99 -8.27
CA VAL A 334 3.76 7.10 -8.65
C VAL A 334 3.55 7.08 -10.17
N THR A 335 4.45 7.70 -10.95
CA THR A 335 4.38 7.69 -12.42
C THR A 335 4.61 6.28 -13.00
N TRP A 336 5.61 5.56 -12.50
CA TRP A 336 5.93 4.20 -12.96
C TRP A 336 4.86 3.19 -12.53
N ARG A 337 4.28 3.37 -11.34
CA ARG A 337 3.13 2.59 -10.86
C ARG A 337 1.91 2.82 -11.75
N ALA A 338 1.59 4.08 -12.08
CA ALA A 338 0.50 4.42 -13.01
C ALA A 338 0.71 3.78 -14.38
N HIS A 339 1.94 3.86 -14.91
CA HIS A 339 2.29 3.21 -16.19
C HIS A 339 2.08 1.70 -16.13
N ALA A 340 2.58 1.04 -15.09
CA ALA A 340 2.44 -0.41 -14.91
C ALA A 340 0.99 -0.85 -14.68
N LEU A 341 0.12 -0.01 -14.12
CA LEU A 341 -1.32 -0.29 -13.96
C LEU A 341 -2.12 -0.03 -15.23
N ARG A 342 -1.64 0.89 -16.09
CA ARG A 342 -2.23 1.18 -17.39
C ARG A 342 -1.83 0.18 -18.47
N ASP A 343 -0.56 -0.16 -18.55
CA ASP A 343 -0.01 -1.13 -19.49
C ASP A 343 0.31 -2.44 -18.76
N ARG A 344 -0.65 -3.37 -18.82
CA ARG A 344 -0.58 -4.69 -18.18
C ARG A 344 0.04 -5.77 -19.06
N SER A 345 0.58 -5.39 -20.23
CA SER A 345 1.25 -6.32 -21.15
C SER A 345 2.64 -6.74 -20.65
N LYS A 346 3.21 -6.00 -19.69
CA LYS A 346 4.53 -6.22 -19.10
C LYS A 346 4.49 -6.08 -17.56
N PRO A 347 5.49 -6.59 -16.83
CA PRO A 347 5.65 -6.25 -15.42
C PRO A 347 5.98 -4.77 -15.26
N GLY A 348 5.73 -4.24 -14.07
CA GLY A 348 6.19 -2.92 -13.70
C GLY A 348 7.72 -2.79 -13.81
N SER A 349 8.17 -1.66 -14.35
CA SER A 349 9.60 -1.38 -14.47
C SER A 349 10.26 -1.27 -13.09
N MET A 350 11.37 -2.00 -12.91
CA MET A 350 12.13 -2.02 -11.64
C MET A 350 13.34 -1.09 -11.65
N TRP A 351 14.07 -1.08 -12.76
CA TRP A 351 15.43 -0.53 -12.84
C TRP A 351 15.54 0.63 -13.81
N ILE A 352 14.90 0.49 -14.97
CA ILE A 352 14.95 1.44 -16.08
C ILE A 352 13.52 1.85 -16.38
N ARG A 353 13.33 3.13 -16.71
CA ARG A 353 12.03 3.68 -17.06
C ARG A 353 11.30 2.81 -18.10
N PRO A 354 9.96 2.72 -18.03
CA PRO A 354 9.21 2.04 -19.07
C PRO A 354 9.28 2.83 -20.40
N GLY A 355 9.01 2.12 -21.50
CA GLY A 355 8.77 2.73 -22.81
C GLY A 355 7.27 2.87 -23.09
N GLY A 356 6.93 3.66 -24.11
CA GLY A 356 5.56 3.80 -24.60
C GLY A 356 4.73 4.81 -23.80
N ALA A 357 4.55 6.00 -24.38
CA ALA A 357 3.63 7.03 -23.89
C ALA A 357 2.43 7.09 -24.83
N LEU A 358 1.20 7.16 -24.32
CA LEU A 358 -0.02 7.27 -25.14
C LEU A 358 -0.21 8.69 -25.68
N TYR A 359 0.17 9.71 -24.91
CA TYR A 359 0.05 11.11 -25.26
C TYR A 359 1.39 11.84 -25.11
N ARG A 360 1.61 12.87 -25.92
CA ARG A 360 2.71 13.83 -25.71
C ARG A 360 2.21 14.98 -24.85
N SER A 361 2.87 15.19 -23.71
CA SER A 361 2.63 16.34 -22.84
C SER A 361 2.84 17.66 -23.60
N PRO A 362 1.98 18.67 -23.39
CA PRO A 362 2.17 20.01 -23.96
C PRO A 362 3.36 20.74 -23.30
N LEU A 363 3.74 20.34 -22.08
CA LEU A 363 4.94 20.83 -21.41
C LEU A 363 6.12 19.87 -21.61
N PRO A 364 7.34 20.39 -21.77
CA PRO A 364 8.51 19.53 -21.90
C PRO A 364 8.81 18.78 -20.59
N PRO A 365 9.50 17.63 -20.66
CA PRO A 365 9.85 16.85 -19.48
C PRO A 365 10.92 17.54 -18.61
N GLY A 366 11.01 17.16 -17.33
CA GLY A 366 11.85 17.84 -16.33
C GLY A 366 13.35 17.88 -16.63
N HIS A 367 13.84 16.97 -17.46
CA HIS A 367 15.27 16.82 -17.75
C HIS A 367 15.80 17.74 -18.85
N VAL A 368 14.94 18.43 -19.61
CA VAL A 368 15.40 19.33 -20.68
C VAL A 368 15.75 20.71 -20.14
N TRP A 369 16.50 21.47 -20.92
CA TRP A 369 16.85 22.85 -20.61
C TRP A 369 15.62 23.74 -20.45
N SER A 370 15.70 24.70 -19.52
CA SER A 370 14.63 25.66 -19.24
C SER A 370 14.21 26.49 -20.45
N THR A 371 15.08 26.64 -21.45
CA THR A 371 14.79 27.33 -22.72
C THR A 371 13.70 26.65 -23.56
N GLN A 372 13.38 25.39 -23.29
CA GLN A 372 12.28 24.67 -23.96
C GLN A 372 10.93 24.89 -23.27
N TYR A 373 10.90 25.47 -22.07
CA TYR A 373 9.66 25.75 -21.36
C TYR A 373 8.99 27.02 -21.92
N PRO A 374 7.64 27.07 -21.97
CA PRO A 374 6.94 28.25 -22.44
C PRO A 374 7.22 29.47 -21.55
N SER A 375 7.25 30.66 -22.14
CA SER A 375 7.22 31.90 -21.36
C SER A 375 5.92 32.00 -20.56
N PRO A 376 5.83 32.85 -19.52
CA PRO A 376 4.57 33.06 -18.81
C PRO A 376 3.41 33.48 -19.73
N ALA A 377 3.66 34.30 -20.75
CA ALA A 377 2.64 34.72 -21.72
C ALA A 377 2.16 33.56 -22.61
N ASP A 378 3.09 32.71 -23.05
CA ASP A 378 2.75 31.49 -23.80
C ASP A 378 1.98 30.51 -22.92
N ALA A 379 2.39 30.33 -21.67
CA ALA A 379 1.71 29.48 -20.70
C ALA A 379 0.27 29.95 -20.42
N LEU A 380 0.04 31.26 -20.27
CA LEU A 380 -1.30 31.83 -20.15
C LEU A 380 -2.13 31.59 -21.42
N SER A 381 -1.54 31.79 -22.60
CA SER A 381 -2.20 31.50 -23.89
C SER A 381 -2.56 30.01 -24.04
N MET A 382 -1.70 29.12 -23.54
CA MET A 382 -1.98 27.67 -23.46
C MET A 382 -3.14 27.39 -22.50
N LEU A 383 -3.20 28.05 -21.34
CA LEU A 383 -4.32 27.89 -20.41
C LEU A 383 -5.65 28.35 -21.04
N ASP A 384 -5.68 29.46 -21.76
CA ASP A 384 -6.86 29.92 -22.50
C ASP A 384 -7.27 28.92 -23.60
N ALA A 385 -6.30 28.35 -24.31
CA ALA A 385 -6.55 27.30 -25.30
C ALA A 385 -7.10 26.00 -24.67
N ALA A 386 -6.61 25.62 -23.49
CA ALA A 386 -7.13 24.48 -22.74
C ALA A 386 -8.54 24.75 -22.23
N ALA A 387 -8.83 25.98 -21.76
CA ALA A 387 -10.15 26.36 -21.26
C ALA A 387 -11.25 26.20 -22.33
N ARG A 388 -10.95 26.57 -23.59
CA ARG A 388 -11.90 26.40 -24.72
C ARG A 388 -12.32 24.96 -24.99
N ASN A 389 -11.49 23.98 -24.61
CA ASN A 389 -11.74 22.56 -24.84
C ASN A 389 -12.07 21.79 -23.56
N ARG A 390 -12.09 22.48 -22.41
CA ARG A 390 -12.36 21.85 -21.12
C ARG A 390 -13.85 21.53 -21.03
N PRO A 391 -14.24 20.36 -20.49
CA PRO A 391 -15.64 20.06 -20.25
C PRO A 391 -16.30 21.10 -19.35
N VAL A 392 -17.56 21.44 -19.67
CA VAL A 392 -18.39 22.33 -18.84
C VAL A 392 -18.42 21.82 -17.40
N GLY A 393 -18.33 22.72 -16.42
CA GLY A 393 -18.36 22.38 -14.99
C GLY A 393 -17.07 21.78 -14.42
N ALA A 394 -16.03 21.54 -15.24
CA ALA A 394 -14.72 21.09 -14.75
C ALA A 394 -13.83 22.22 -14.18
N GLU A 395 -14.31 23.46 -14.23
CA GLU A 395 -13.67 24.62 -13.58
C GLU A 395 -13.79 24.54 -12.04
N GLY A 396 -13.12 25.44 -11.31
CA GLY A 396 -13.19 25.47 -9.84
C GLY A 396 -12.60 24.21 -9.18
N GLN A 397 -11.33 23.91 -9.48
CA GLN A 397 -10.63 22.69 -9.04
C GLN A 397 -10.39 22.61 -7.52
N PHE A 398 -10.39 23.76 -6.84
CA PHE A 398 -9.97 23.87 -5.44
C PHE A 398 -11.15 24.21 -4.52
N GLY A 399 -11.10 23.68 -3.29
CA GLY A 399 -12.05 24.06 -2.23
C GLY A 399 -13.48 23.67 -2.57
N ARG A 400 -13.77 22.36 -2.62
CA ARG A 400 -15.15 21.90 -2.78
C ARG A 400 -15.90 22.09 -1.47
N PHE A 401 -16.97 22.89 -1.49
CA PHE A 401 -17.74 23.25 -0.31
C PHE A 401 -19.10 22.56 -0.33
N THR A 402 -19.58 22.19 0.85
CA THR A 402 -20.95 21.71 1.05
C THR A 402 -21.94 22.78 0.58
N GLY A 403 -22.88 22.40 -0.30
CA GLY A 403 -23.94 23.29 -0.80
C GLY A 403 -23.67 23.97 -2.15
N ALA A 404 -22.49 23.79 -2.75
CA ALA A 404 -22.25 24.21 -4.12
C ALA A 404 -22.87 23.22 -5.13
N ASP A 405 -23.43 23.75 -6.23
CA ASP A 405 -23.97 22.92 -7.31
C ASP A 405 -22.85 22.38 -8.19
N TYR A 406 -22.71 21.06 -8.22
CA TYR A 406 -21.74 20.34 -9.03
C TYR A 406 -22.41 19.47 -10.11
N SER A 407 -23.72 19.64 -10.36
CA SER A 407 -24.49 18.82 -11.29
C SER A 407 -23.95 18.83 -12.72
N ALA A 408 -23.37 19.97 -13.15
CA ALA A 408 -22.75 20.11 -14.46
C ALA A 408 -21.33 19.53 -14.54
N ARG A 409 -20.71 19.13 -13.42
CA ARG A 409 -19.33 18.63 -13.41
C ARG A 409 -19.25 17.20 -13.96
N PRO A 410 -18.28 16.89 -14.83
CA PRO A 410 -18.03 15.51 -15.22
C PRO A 410 -17.71 14.64 -14.01
N SER A 411 -18.06 13.36 -14.09
CA SER A 411 -17.69 12.40 -13.06
C SER A 411 -16.18 12.36 -12.85
N MET A 412 -15.75 12.00 -11.63
CA MET A 412 -14.34 11.84 -11.28
C MET A 412 -13.59 10.98 -12.32
N ARG A 413 -14.18 9.86 -12.72
CA ARG A 413 -13.56 8.93 -13.67
C ARG A 413 -13.43 9.53 -15.07
N GLN A 414 -14.39 10.35 -15.52
CA GLN A 414 -14.28 11.06 -16.80
C GLN A 414 -13.11 12.05 -16.80
N ILE A 415 -12.89 12.79 -15.71
CA ILE A 415 -11.76 13.73 -15.60
C ILE A 415 -10.43 12.96 -15.59
N GLN A 416 -10.31 11.93 -14.75
CA GLN A 416 -9.06 11.18 -14.59
C GLN A 416 -8.64 10.42 -15.86
N LEU A 417 -9.61 9.98 -16.66
CA LEU A 417 -9.37 9.18 -17.88
C LEU A 417 -9.50 9.98 -19.19
N ALA A 418 -9.77 11.28 -19.12
CA ALA A 418 -9.86 12.11 -20.31
C ALA A 418 -8.55 12.08 -21.11
N GLU A 419 -8.65 12.35 -22.42
CA GLU A 419 -7.45 12.68 -23.19
C GLU A 419 -6.84 13.96 -22.60
N PRO A 420 -5.54 13.98 -22.27
CA PRO A 420 -4.94 15.18 -21.69
C PRO A 420 -5.10 16.38 -22.64
N LEU A 421 -5.55 17.51 -22.12
CA LEU A 421 -5.81 18.70 -22.94
C LEU A 421 -4.51 19.19 -23.60
N LEU A 422 -4.63 19.67 -24.84
CA LEU A 422 -3.50 20.12 -25.67
C LEU A 422 -2.44 19.04 -25.98
N SER A 423 -2.69 17.78 -25.58
CA SER A 423 -1.80 16.66 -25.90
C SER A 423 -2.14 16.05 -27.26
N GLN A 424 -1.14 15.43 -27.88
CA GLN A 424 -1.32 14.67 -29.11
C GLN A 424 -1.15 13.18 -28.83
N ARG A 425 -2.06 12.34 -29.36
CA ARG A 425 -1.93 10.89 -29.32
C ARG A 425 -0.66 10.45 -30.06
N THR A 426 0.12 9.55 -29.47
CA THR A 426 1.31 8.98 -30.11
C THR A 426 0.94 7.77 -30.98
N SER A 427 1.94 7.21 -31.67
CA SER A 427 1.81 5.92 -32.36
C SER A 427 1.86 4.71 -31.41
N TYR A 428 2.10 4.90 -30.11
CA TYR A 428 2.17 3.79 -29.16
C TYR A 428 0.77 3.20 -28.92
N VAL A 429 0.66 1.90 -29.17
CA VAL A 429 -0.53 1.11 -28.87
C VAL A 429 -0.14 0.09 -27.81
N ILE A 430 -0.92 0.01 -26.73
CA ILE A 430 -0.74 -1.02 -25.71
C ILE A 430 -0.97 -2.38 -26.37
N PRO A 431 0.03 -3.29 -26.39
CA PRO A 431 -0.13 -4.59 -27.01
C PRO A 431 -1.30 -5.38 -26.41
N PRO A 432 -2.05 -6.14 -27.22
CA PRO A 432 -3.08 -7.03 -26.69
C PRO A 432 -2.44 -8.18 -25.91
N GLY A 433 -3.17 -8.67 -24.91
CA GLY A 433 -2.81 -9.88 -24.18
C GLY A 433 -2.03 -9.61 -22.88
N PRO A 434 -2.15 -10.51 -21.89
CA PRO A 434 -1.59 -10.25 -20.59
C PRO A 434 -0.11 -10.61 -20.53
N TYR A 435 0.61 -9.89 -19.68
CA TYR A 435 1.83 -10.41 -19.09
C TYR A 435 1.51 -11.69 -18.28
N ARG A 436 1.81 -12.90 -18.79
CA ARG A 436 1.85 -14.21 -18.07
C ARG A 436 0.69 -14.53 -17.09
N ASP A 437 -0.42 -15.12 -17.54
CA ASP A 437 -1.66 -15.00 -16.76
C ASP A 437 -2.75 -16.09 -16.76
N ASP A 438 -2.41 -17.32 -16.40
CA ASP A 438 -3.46 -18.28 -16.01
C ASP A 438 -4.07 -18.00 -14.61
N ALA A 439 -3.35 -17.30 -13.72
CA ALA A 439 -3.81 -17.03 -12.35
C ALA A 439 -4.65 -15.75 -12.20
N ARG A 440 -4.56 -14.79 -13.14
CA ARG A 440 -5.35 -13.53 -13.08
C ARG A 440 -6.71 -13.66 -13.79
N GLY A 441 -7.07 -14.84 -14.30
CA GLY A 441 -8.27 -15.03 -15.12
C GLY A 441 -8.13 -14.36 -16.50
N GLN A 442 -9.18 -14.43 -17.32
CA GLN A 442 -9.20 -13.71 -18.59
C GLN A 442 -9.14 -12.20 -18.29
N MET A 443 -8.05 -11.54 -18.69
CA MET A 443 -8.09 -10.08 -18.79
C MET A 443 -9.23 -9.78 -19.75
N PRO A 444 -10.20 -8.94 -19.36
CA PRO A 444 -11.25 -8.62 -20.29
C PRO A 444 -10.61 -7.94 -21.51
N GLY A 445 -11.18 -8.13 -22.70
CA GLY A 445 -10.62 -7.56 -23.94
C GLY A 445 -10.43 -6.03 -23.86
N ALA A 446 -9.93 -5.42 -24.94
CA ALA A 446 -9.68 -3.97 -25.02
C ALA A 446 -10.83 -3.06 -24.50
N ALA A 447 -12.04 -3.61 -24.39
CA ALA A 447 -13.22 -3.00 -23.76
C ALA A 447 -13.15 -2.77 -22.23
N ILE A 448 -12.19 -3.31 -21.46
CA ILE A 448 -12.09 -3.11 -19.99
C ILE A 448 -10.67 -2.76 -19.52
N ASN A 449 -9.87 -2.07 -20.36
CA ASN A 449 -8.72 -1.35 -19.81
C ASN A 449 -9.29 -0.23 -18.92
N PRO A 450 -9.05 -0.22 -17.59
CA PRO A 450 -9.63 0.79 -16.70
C PRO A 450 -9.08 2.19 -16.96
N PHE A 451 -8.03 2.32 -17.79
CA PHE A 451 -7.48 3.59 -18.25
C PHE A 451 -7.99 4.01 -19.65
N ALA A 452 -8.71 3.13 -20.36
CA ALA A 452 -9.41 3.54 -21.57
C ALA A 452 -10.57 4.45 -21.13
N GLY A 453 -10.55 5.72 -21.52
CA GLY A 453 -11.66 6.63 -21.26
C GLY A 453 -12.98 6.07 -21.81
N THR A 454 -14.13 6.60 -21.36
CA THR A 454 -15.46 6.21 -21.83
C THR A 454 -15.74 6.62 -23.30
N GLY A 455 -14.72 6.97 -24.07
CA GLY A 455 -14.82 7.54 -25.41
C GLY A 455 -15.09 6.47 -26.47
N GLN A 456 -16.19 6.65 -27.20
CA GLN A 456 -16.46 5.95 -28.45
C GLN A 456 -15.22 5.99 -29.36
N ARG A 457 -14.95 4.87 -30.05
CA ARG A 457 -14.02 4.85 -31.18
C ARG A 457 -14.39 5.99 -32.13
N PRO A 458 -13.44 6.80 -32.63
CA PRO A 458 -13.72 7.69 -33.75
C PRO A 458 -14.26 6.83 -34.91
N PRO A 459 -15.29 7.30 -35.66
CA PRO A 459 -15.80 6.57 -36.80
C PRO A 459 -14.64 6.30 -37.77
N GLN A 460 -14.49 5.03 -38.18
CA GLN A 460 -13.55 4.70 -39.23
C GLN A 460 -13.95 5.48 -40.49
N PRO A 461 -12.99 6.12 -41.19
CA PRO A 461 -13.29 6.69 -42.49
C PRO A 461 -13.84 5.57 -43.40
N PRO A 462 -14.88 5.84 -44.20
CA PRO A 462 -15.42 4.82 -45.10
C PRO A 462 -14.31 4.30 -46.01
N PRO A 463 -14.31 3.00 -46.36
CA PRO A 463 -13.35 2.46 -47.30
C PRO A 463 -13.43 3.25 -48.61
N PRO A 464 -12.30 3.48 -49.30
CA PRO A 464 -12.32 4.13 -50.60
C PRO A 464 -13.25 3.34 -51.52
N MET A 465 -14.27 4.00 -52.05
CA MET A 465 -15.13 3.41 -53.07
C MET A 465 -14.32 3.23 -54.37
N PRO A 466 -14.56 2.14 -55.10
CA PRO A 466 -13.80 1.76 -56.28
C PRO A 466 -13.87 2.77 -57.43
#